data_AF-A0A4R4WQT9-F1
#
_entry.id   AF-A0A4R4WQT9-F1
#
_cell.length_a   1.000
_cell.length_b   1.000
_cell.length_c   1.000
_cell.angle_alpha   90.00
_cell.angle_beta   90.00
_cell.angle_gamma   90.00
#
_symmetry.space_group_name_H-M   'P 1'
#
loop_
_entity.id
_entity.type
_entity.pdbx_description
1 polymer ?
#
loop_
_entity_poly.entity_id
_entity_poly.type
_entity_poly.pdbx_seq_one_letter_code
_entity_poly.pdbx_strand_id
1 'polypeptide(L)'
;MSKDAATALVAWGNAWLTGHVGLDEAVDAVEKSAGPQILGGEPAEVTLRRGLGDLRVGGMAALRLALPAPGDPLGLSGPPGLNRAAIDAGAAVVAVLGERAIGLVPSEDRRGSSYVGVRWTTHDASAGAPDVPSLADADRQLTLAMRDATEALLTVDDLAGAPPEIADALDTLRDPDRGDHPLAPGYPPRAHRVAALAGRLSLVVDLARQMDDRGLSADQMRRRGEALRLLDGAVRRALVAACNSAFDPVP
;
A
#
# COMPACT_ATOMS: atom_id res chain seq x y z
N MET A 1 0.25 7.90 4.67
CA MET A 1 1.47 7.63 5.46
C MET A 1 1.68 6.14 5.74
N SER A 2 0.86 5.46 6.55
CA SER A 2 1.08 4.03 6.89
C SER A 2 1.13 3.11 5.67
N LYS A 3 0.20 3.31 4.72
CA LYS A 3 0.15 2.59 3.44
C LYS A 3 1.38 2.84 2.58
N ASP A 4 1.81 4.10 2.47
CA ASP A 4 2.95 4.50 1.63
C ASP A 4 4.25 3.91 2.18
N ALA A 5 4.45 3.98 3.50
CA ALA A 5 5.58 3.36 4.18
C ALA A 5 5.64 1.84 3.96
N ALA A 6 4.50 1.15 4.10
CA ALA A 6 4.41 -0.30 3.88
C ALA A 6 4.64 -0.68 2.41
N THR A 7 4.08 0.08 1.48
CA THR A 7 4.27 -0.11 0.04
C THR A 7 5.75 0.04 -0.32
N ALA A 8 6.38 1.14 0.11
CA ALA A 8 7.79 1.40 -0.14
C ALA A 8 8.68 0.32 0.49
N LEU A 9 8.42 -0.07 1.74
CA LEU A 9 9.21 -1.10 2.42
C LEU A 9 9.17 -2.44 1.69
N VAL A 10 8.00 -2.89 1.23
CA VAL A 10 7.88 -4.13 0.45
C VAL A 10 8.54 -3.99 -0.92
N ALA A 11 8.25 -2.89 -1.63
CA ALA A 11 8.79 -2.61 -2.95
C ALA A 11 10.32 -2.67 -2.96
N TRP A 12 10.96 -1.81 -2.17
CA TRP A 12 12.40 -1.64 -2.13
C TRP A 12 13.11 -2.76 -1.36
N GLY A 13 12.49 -3.28 -0.31
CA GLY A 13 13.04 -4.42 0.44
C GLY A 13 13.12 -5.67 -0.42
N ASN A 14 12.11 -5.97 -1.25
CA ASN A 14 12.19 -7.10 -2.18
C ASN A 14 13.15 -6.86 -3.35
N ALA A 15 13.28 -5.62 -3.85
CA ALA A 15 14.31 -5.29 -4.85
C ALA A 15 15.72 -5.52 -4.30
N TRP A 16 15.95 -5.21 -3.02
CA TRP A 16 17.19 -5.56 -2.33
C TRP A 16 17.37 -7.08 -2.17
N LEU A 17 16.33 -7.80 -1.74
CA LEU A 17 16.38 -9.27 -1.58
C LEU A 17 16.65 -10.01 -2.89
N THR A 18 16.21 -9.45 -4.02
CA THR A 18 16.44 -9.97 -5.37
C THR A 18 17.73 -9.45 -6.01
N GLY A 19 18.48 -8.56 -5.33
CA GLY A 19 19.79 -8.07 -5.78
C GLY A 19 19.74 -6.95 -6.83
N HIS A 20 18.59 -6.32 -7.05
CA HIS A 20 18.45 -5.19 -7.99
C HIS A 20 18.97 -3.87 -7.43
N VAL A 21 18.97 -3.71 -6.10
CA VAL A 21 19.43 -2.51 -5.39
C VAL A 21 20.22 -2.88 -4.13
N GLY A 22 21.03 -1.96 -3.63
CA GLY A 22 21.71 -2.10 -2.33
C GLY A 22 20.77 -1.88 -1.15
N LEU A 23 21.17 -2.33 0.05
CA LEU A 23 20.40 -2.09 1.28
C LEU A 23 20.28 -0.58 1.60
N ASP A 24 21.35 0.18 1.36
CA ASP A 24 21.34 1.63 1.61
C ASP A 24 20.36 2.36 0.71
N GLU A 25 20.38 2.05 -0.58
CA GLU A 25 19.44 2.60 -1.57
C GLU A 25 17.99 2.24 -1.23
N ALA A 26 17.74 0.99 -0.83
CA ALA A 26 16.41 0.57 -0.42
C ALA A 26 15.90 1.34 0.81
N VAL A 27 16.75 1.56 1.82
CA VAL A 27 16.39 2.33 3.02
C VAL A 27 16.15 3.80 2.68
N ASP A 28 17.04 4.41 1.90
CA ASP A 28 16.92 5.81 1.49
C ASP A 28 15.61 6.06 0.73
N ALA A 29 15.19 5.11 -0.13
CA ALA A 29 13.94 5.22 -0.86
C ALA A 29 12.70 5.09 0.05
N VAL A 30 12.72 4.21 1.04
CA VAL A 30 11.63 4.10 2.04
C VAL A 30 11.56 5.40 2.87
N GLU A 31 12.69 5.92 3.31
CA GLU A 31 12.75 7.17 4.10
C GLU A 31 12.31 8.39 3.30
N LYS A 32 12.65 8.45 2.00
CA LYS A 32 12.15 9.48 1.09
C LYS A 32 10.62 9.44 0.96
N SER A 33 10.00 8.26 1.04
CA SER A 33 8.55 8.10 0.90
C SER A 33 7.76 8.46 2.16
N ALA A 34 8.29 8.15 3.35
CA ALA A 34 7.50 8.22 4.59
C ALA A 34 8.25 8.79 5.81
N GLY A 35 9.42 9.40 5.60
CA GLY A 35 10.27 9.94 6.66
C GLY A 35 11.12 8.87 7.34
N PRO A 36 11.86 9.22 8.40
CA PRO A 36 12.77 8.31 9.10
C PRO A 36 12.07 7.07 9.65
N GLN A 37 12.75 5.92 9.61
CA GLN A 37 12.14 4.61 9.92
C GLN A 37 12.85 3.92 11.10
N ILE A 38 12.07 3.53 12.11
CA ILE A 38 12.55 2.78 13.28
C ILE A 38 11.85 1.43 13.35
N LEU A 39 12.60 0.37 13.61
CA LEU A 39 12.08 -0.98 13.76
C LEU A 39 12.19 -1.44 15.22
N GLY A 40 11.11 -2.03 15.73
CA GLY A 40 11.02 -2.57 17.08
C GLY A 40 10.36 -1.65 18.11
N GLY A 41 10.52 -2.02 19.38
CA GLY A 41 10.01 -1.30 20.55
C GLY A 41 10.93 -1.50 21.75
N GLU A 42 10.54 -1.02 22.92
CA GLU A 42 11.38 -1.15 24.11
C GLU A 42 11.75 -2.62 24.43
N PRO A 43 12.99 -2.90 24.87
CA PRO A 43 14.01 -1.93 25.28
C PRO A 43 14.97 -1.48 24.17
N ALA A 44 14.84 -1.99 22.94
CA ALA A 44 15.78 -1.70 21.86
C ALA A 44 15.07 -1.41 20.53
N GLU A 45 15.08 -0.13 20.18
CA GLU A 45 14.74 0.34 18.84
C GLU A 45 16.00 0.33 17.96
N VAL A 46 15.85 -0.07 16.71
CA VAL A 46 16.94 -0.02 15.72
C VAL A 46 16.53 0.76 14.48
N THR A 47 17.51 1.26 13.75
CA THR A 47 17.25 1.84 12.43
C THR A 47 16.70 0.78 11.48
N LEU A 48 15.92 1.19 10.49
CA LEU A 48 15.40 0.27 9.47
C LEU A 48 16.52 -0.53 8.80
N ARG A 49 17.64 0.13 8.45
CA ARG A 49 18.84 -0.53 7.89
C ARG A 49 19.31 -1.69 8.76
N ARG A 50 19.48 -1.45 10.06
CA ARG A 50 19.95 -2.48 10.99
C ARG A 50 18.92 -3.61 11.13
N GLY A 51 17.64 -3.26 11.29
CA GLY A 51 16.55 -4.23 11.42
C GLY A 51 16.41 -5.14 10.20
N LEU A 52 16.49 -4.59 8.98
CA LEU A 52 16.48 -5.38 7.74
C LEU A 52 17.70 -6.30 7.63
N GLY A 53 18.89 -5.82 8.01
CA GLY A 53 20.09 -6.64 8.09
C GLY A 53 19.92 -7.83 9.04
N ASP A 54 19.38 -7.59 10.23
CA ASP A 54 19.12 -8.64 11.22
C ASP A 54 18.06 -9.64 10.74
N LEU A 55 16.96 -9.17 10.11
CA LEU A 55 15.96 -10.04 9.48
C LEU A 55 16.56 -10.89 8.36
N ARG A 56 17.46 -10.32 7.54
CA ARG A 56 18.14 -11.05 6.47
C ARG A 56 19.04 -12.15 7.02
N VAL A 57 19.83 -11.87 8.06
CA VAL A 57 20.61 -12.89 8.78
C VAL A 57 19.69 -13.94 9.41
N GLY A 58 18.51 -13.53 9.90
CA GLY A 58 17.47 -14.42 10.41
C GLY A 58 16.78 -15.29 9.36
N GLY A 59 17.13 -15.16 8.08
CA GLY A 59 16.59 -15.97 6.98
C GLY A 59 15.41 -15.36 6.24
N MET A 60 15.18 -14.04 6.37
CA MET A 60 14.18 -13.34 5.58
C MET A 60 14.45 -13.52 4.07
N ALA A 61 13.45 -14.03 3.38
CA ALA A 61 13.48 -14.35 1.96
C ALA A 61 12.56 -13.47 1.12
N ALA A 62 11.48 -12.95 1.73
CA ALA A 62 10.53 -12.07 1.07
C ALA A 62 9.84 -11.15 2.07
N LEU A 63 9.34 -10.01 1.60
CA LEU A 63 8.39 -9.15 2.27
C LEU A 63 7.07 -9.19 1.50
N ARG A 64 5.96 -9.31 2.21
CA ARG A 64 4.61 -9.27 1.62
C ARG A 64 3.84 -8.07 2.16
N LEU A 65 3.17 -7.36 1.27
CA LEU A 65 2.28 -6.27 1.62
C LEU A 65 0.91 -6.81 2.05
N ALA A 66 0.37 -6.24 3.13
CA ALA A 66 -1.02 -6.36 3.53
C ALA A 66 -1.62 -4.95 3.70
N LEU A 67 -2.77 -4.72 3.09
CA LEU A 67 -3.51 -3.47 3.19
C LEU A 67 -4.93 -3.78 3.66
N PRO A 68 -5.12 -4.15 4.94
CA PRO A 68 -6.43 -4.53 5.46
C PRO A 68 -7.34 -3.31 5.71
N ALA A 69 -8.64 -3.57 5.79
CA ALA A 69 -9.65 -2.62 6.26
C ALA A 69 -10.73 -3.38 7.05
N PRO A 70 -11.58 -2.68 7.82
CA PRO A 70 -12.71 -3.32 8.48
C PRO A 70 -13.57 -4.13 7.50
N GLY A 71 -13.69 -5.44 7.74
CA GLY A 71 -14.43 -6.38 6.89
C GLY A 71 -13.68 -6.91 5.65
N ASP A 72 -12.44 -6.47 5.41
CA ASP A 72 -11.60 -6.92 4.28
C ASP A 72 -10.13 -7.05 4.72
N PRO A 73 -9.74 -8.20 5.34
CA PRO A 73 -8.41 -8.44 5.91
C PRO A 73 -7.36 -8.81 4.83
N LEU A 74 -7.38 -8.09 3.71
CA LEU A 74 -6.56 -8.35 2.53
C LEU A 74 -5.05 -8.47 2.86
N GLY A 75 -4.46 -9.59 2.48
CA GLY A 75 -3.02 -9.86 2.67
C GLY A 75 -2.64 -10.41 4.04
N LEU A 76 -3.60 -10.56 4.96
CA LEU A 76 -3.36 -11.12 6.29
C LEU A 76 -3.72 -12.61 6.37
N SER A 77 -2.95 -13.37 7.14
CA SER A 77 -3.18 -14.80 7.41
C SER A 77 -3.19 -15.14 8.91
N GLY A 78 -3.32 -14.14 9.78
CA GLY A 78 -3.27 -14.30 11.23
C GLY A 78 -1.84 -14.21 11.80
N PRO A 79 -1.69 -14.31 13.13
CA PRO A 79 -2.71 -14.55 14.16
C PRO A 79 -3.58 -13.30 14.48
N PRO A 80 -4.63 -13.42 15.32
CA PRO A 80 -5.56 -12.33 15.62
C PRO A 80 -4.90 -11.04 16.14
N GLY A 81 -3.79 -11.16 16.87
CA GLY A 81 -3.03 -10.01 17.38
C GLY A 81 -2.47 -9.14 16.24
N LEU A 82 -1.82 -9.76 15.25
CA LEU A 82 -1.37 -9.07 14.05
C LEU A 82 -2.54 -8.50 13.27
N ASN A 83 -3.61 -9.29 13.06
CA ASN A 83 -4.74 -8.84 12.25
C ASN A 83 -5.40 -7.58 12.82
N ARG A 84 -5.61 -7.54 14.14
CA ARG A 84 -6.19 -6.37 14.81
C ARG A 84 -5.30 -5.14 14.64
N ALA A 85 -4.02 -5.27 14.97
CA ALA A 85 -3.07 -4.17 14.86
C ALA A 85 -2.94 -3.66 13.41
N ALA A 86 -2.90 -4.56 12.45
CA ALA A 86 -2.82 -4.22 11.03
C ALA A 86 -4.10 -3.56 10.51
N ILE A 87 -5.30 -4.00 10.94
CA ILE A 87 -6.58 -3.35 10.60
C ILE A 87 -6.63 -1.94 11.19
N ASP A 88 -6.24 -1.77 12.45
CA ASP A 88 -6.22 -0.47 13.12
C ASP A 88 -5.24 0.51 12.44
N ALA A 89 -4.09 0.02 11.97
CA ALA A 89 -3.10 0.81 11.22
C ALA A 89 -3.43 0.99 9.73
N GLY A 90 -4.33 0.17 9.17
CA GLY A 90 -4.65 0.11 7.74
C GLY A 90 -3.56 -0.48 6.84
N ALA A 91 -2.46 -0.99 7.43
CA ALA A 91 -1.34 -1.56 6.70
C ALA A 91 -0.53 -2.52 7.59
N ALA A 92 0.12 -3.50 6.96
CA ALA A 92 1.17 -4.30 7.56
C ALA A 92 2.13 -4.83 6.49
N VAL A 93 3.34 -5.18 6.91
CA VAL A 93 4.32 -5.90 6.10
C VAL A 93 4.61 -7.23 6.77
N VAL A 94 4.55 -8.33 6.03
CA VAL A 94 4.87 -9.67 6.53
C VAL A 94 6.22 -10.10 5.98
N ALA A 95 7.24 -10.10 6.84
CA ALA A 95 8.53 -10.71 6.54
C ALA A 95 8.40 -12.23 6.59
N VAL A 96 8.78 -12.91 5.52
CA VAL A 96 8.74 -14.38 5.38
C VAL A 96 10.14 -14.93 5.62
N LEU A 97 10.28 -15.81 6.62
CA LEU A 97 11.52 -16.42 7.09
C LEU A 97 11.41 -17.95 7.01
N GLY A 98 11.21 -18.49 5.80
CA GLY A 98 10.89 -19.90 5.57
C GLY A 98 9.51 -20.26 6.12
N GLU A 99 9.44 -21.26 7.00
CA GLU A 99 8.19 -21.71 7.65
C GLU A 99 7.69 -20.75 8.75
N ARG A 100 8.39 -19.64 9.00
CA ARG A 100 8.03 -18.61 9.98
C ARG A 100 7.77 -17.28 9.29
N ALA A 101 6.99 -16.42 9.93
CA ALA A 101 6.84 -15.04 9.48
C ALA A 101 6.77 -14.07 10.67
N ILE A 102 7.19 -12.83 10.41
CA ILE A 102 7.10 -11.72 11.35
C ILE A 102 6.26 -10.63 10.69
N GLY A 103 5.23 -10.17 11.38
CA GLY A 103 4.41 -9.03 10.98
C GLY A 103 5.03 -7.74 11.47
N LEU A 104 5.08 -6.72 10.62
CA LEU A 104 5.54 -5.38 10.92
C LEU A 104 4.37 -4.43 10.70
N VAL A 105 3.90 -3.81 11.77
CA VAL A 105 2.76 -2.87 11.74
C VAL A 105 3.30 -1.44 11.90
N PRO A 106 3.03 -0.52 10.96
CA PRO A 106 3.50 0.85 11.04
C PRO A 106 2.62 1.67 11.98
N SER A 107 3.26 2.52 12.78
CA SER A 107 2.62 3.61 13.53
C SER A 107 3.44 4.88 13.35
N GLU A 108 2.77 6.03 13.49
CA GLU A 108 3.46 7.32 13.42
C GLU A 108 4.37 7.50 14.64
N ASP A 109 5.65 7.82 14.40
CA ASP A 109 6.63 8.10 15.45
C ASP A 109 6.85 9.61 15.52
N ARG A 110 6.28 10.25 16.56
CA ARG A 110 6.46 11.69 16.82
C ARG A 110 7.46 11.89 17.94
N ARG A 111 8.53 12.64 17.67
CA ARG A 111 9.58 12.95 18.67
C ARG A 111 9.82 14.46 18.73
N GLY A 112 9.40 15.08 19.83
CA GLY A 112 9.41 16.55 19.90
C GLY A 112 8.47 17.18 18.87
N SER A 113 8.74 18.42 18.46
CA SER A 113 7.81 19.22 17.65
C SER A 113 7.99 19.12 16.14
N SER A 114 9.12 18.59 15.65
CA SER A 114 9.47 18.61 14.21
C SER A 114 9.74 17.23 13.61
N TYR A 115 9.92 16.20 14.42
CA TYR A 115 10.15 14.85 13.92
C TYR A 115 8.83 14.12 13.69
N VAL A 116 8.63 13.67 12.46
CA VAL A 116 7.57 12.74 12.06
C VAL A 116 8.24 11.61 11.28
N GLY A 117 8.22 10.41 11.85
CA GLY A 117 8.74 9.19 11.23
C GLY A 117 7.74 8.04 11.35
N VAL A 118 8.20 6.84 11.06
CA VAL A 118 7.42 5.61 11.17
C VAL A 118 8.12 4.62 12.08
N ARG A 119 7.36 4.07 13.02
CA ARG A 119 7.76 3.00 13.92
C ARG A 119 7.09 1.70 13.50
N TRP A 120 7.89 0.66 13.31
CA TRP A 120 7.43 -0.68 12.98
C TRP A 120 7.38 -1.56 14.22
N THR A 121 6.18 -1.89 14.68
CA THR A 121 5.97 -2.85 15.76
C THR A 121 5.95 -4.26 15.21
N THR A 122 6.77 -5.14 15.80
CA THR A 122 6.87 -6.55 15.41
C THR A 122 5.77 -7.37 16.09
N HIS A 123 5.16 -8.26 15.32
CA HIS A 123 4.17 -9.24 15.77
C HIS A 123 4.52 -10.62 15.22
N ASP A 124 4.10 -11.69 15.90
CA ASP A 124 4.08 -13.01 15.29
C ASP A 124 3.16 -12.98 14.06
N ALA A 125 3.54 -13.67 12.98
CA ALA A 125 2.74 -13.81 11.77
C ALA A 125 2.70 -15.25 11.28
N SER A 126 1.63 -15.61 10.60
CA SER A 126 1.54 -16.87 9.87
C SER A 126 2.35 -16.83 8.57
N ALA A 127 3.18 -17.85 8.34
CA ALA A 127 3.87 -18.05 7.06
C ALA A 127 2.91 -18.47 5.93
N GLY A 128 1.67 -18.83 6.26
CA GLY A 128 0.65 -19.23 5.28
C GLY A 128 0.45 -18.19 4.17
N ALA A 129 0.18 -18.68 2.97
CA ALA A 129 -0.19 -17.84 1.83
C ALA A 129 -1.48 -17.05 2.17
N PRO A 130 -1.52 -15.73 1.93
CA PRO A 130 -2.72 -14.96 2.19
C PRO A 130 -3.69 -15.11 1.02
N ASP A 131 -4.97 -14.87 1.25
CA ASP A 131 -5.95 -14.81 0.16
C ASP A 131 -5.82 -13.46 -0.56
N VAL A 132 -5.03 -13.44 -1.63
CA VAL A 132 -4.79 -12.28 -2.49
C VAL A 132 -4.97 -12.68 -3.95
N PRO A 133 -5.57 -11.81 -4.79
CA PRO A 133 -5.72 -12.10 -6.21
C PRO A 133 -4.38 -12.13 -6.92
N SER A 134 -4.31 -12.85 -8.04
CA SER A 134 -3.19 -12.74 -8.95
C SER A 134 -3.06 -11.31 -9.49
N LEU A 135 -1.86 -10.91 -9.91
CA LEU A 135 -1.66 -9.60 -10.57
C LEU A 135 -2.58 -9.42 -11.78
N ALA A 136 -2.84 -10.50 -12.53
CA ALA A 136 -3.71 -10.46 -13.69
C ALA A 136 -5.18 -10.21 -13.34
N ASP A 137 -5.66 -10.83 -12.26
CA ASP A 137 -7.02 -10.66 -11.77
C ASP A 137 -7.20 -9.30 -11.12
N ALA A 138 -6.23 -8.84 -10.32
CA ALA A 138 -6.25 -7.53 -9.68
C ALA A 138 -6.30 -6.40 -10.70
N ASP A 139 -5.55 -6.50 -11.80
CA ASP A 139 -5.56 -5.53 -12.92
C ASP A 139 -6.93 -5.46 -13.62
N ARG A 140 -7.53 -6.64 -13.90
CA ARG A 140 -8.90 -6.70 -14.44
C ARG A 140 -9.92 -6.10 -13.48
N GLN A 141 -9.86 -6.48 -12.20
CA GLN A 141 -10.78 -5.98 -11.17
C GLN A 141 -10.65 -4.46 -10.99
N LEU A 142 -9.43 -3.91 -11.04
CA LEU A 142 -9.19 -2.48 -10.98
C LEU A 142 -9.84 -1.75 -12.16
N THR A 143 -9.67 -2.28 -13.38
CA THR A 143 -10.26 -1.71 -14.59
C THR A 143 -11.80 -1.71 -14.53
N LEU A 144 -12.41 -2.82 -14.08
CA LEU A 144 -13.85 -2.93 -13.90
C LEU A 144 -14.37 -1.96 -12.83
N ALA A 145 -13.74 -1.95 -11.65
CA ALA A 145 -14.15 -1.08 -10.56
C ALA A 145 -14.02 0.41 -10.92
N MET A 146 -12.98 0.79 -11.67
CA MET A 146 -12.83 2.16 -12.19
C MET A 146 -13.97 2.55 -13.12
N ARG A 147 -14.34 1.66 -14.05
CA ARG A 147 -15.46 1.89 -14.96
C ARG A 147 -16.79 2.02 -14.20
N ASP A 148 -17.07 1.06 -13.32
CA ASP A 148 -18.32 1.01 -12.55
C ASP A 148 -18.45 2.22 -11.61
N ALA A 149 -17.35 2.63 -10.97
CA ALA A 149 -17.33 3.83 -10.13
C ALA A 149 -17.54 5.10 -10.97
N THR A 150 -16.92 5.19 -12.15
CA THR A 150 -17.13 6.35 -13.05
C THR A 150 -18.59 6.44 -13.49
N GLU A 151 -19.20 5.32 -13.87
CA GLU A 151 -20.62 5.27 -14.24
C GLU A 151 -21.52 5.66 -13.07
N ALA A 152 -21.28 5.11 -11.89
CA ALA A 152 -22.04 5.45 -10.69
C ALA A 152 -21.92 6.94 -10.33
N LEU A 153 -20.72 7.51 -10.39
CA LEU A 153 -20.48 8.92 -10.06
C LEU A 153 -21.13 9.86 -11.09
N LEU A 154 -21.10 9.53 -12.38
CA LEU A 154 -21.80 10.30 -13.42
C LEU A 154 -23.32 10.33 -13.24
N THR A 155 -23.91 9.32 -12.58
CA THR A 155 -25.35 9.33 -12.25
C THR A 155 -25.68 10.11 -10.98
N VAL A 156 -24.68 10.41 -10.15
CA VAL A 156 -24.83 11.13 -8.88
C VAL A 156 -24.59 12.62 -9.07
N ASP A 157 -23.53 12.97 -9.80
CA ASP A 157 -23.13 14.34 -10.08
C ASP A 157 -23.84 14.86 -11.33
N ASP A 158 -24.72 15.83 -11.14
CA ASP A 158 -25.45 16.49 -12.23
C ASP A 158 -24.46 17.36 -13.03
N LEU A 159 -23.72 16.76 -13.96
CA LEU A 159 -22.85 17.39 -14.97
C LEU A 159 -21.80 18.42 -14.49
N ALA A 160 -21.56 18.57 -13.19
CA ALA A 160 -20.43 19.33 -12.69
C ALA A 160 -19.16 18.52 -12.98
N GLY A 161 -18.32 19.02 -13.90
CA GLY A 161 -17.05 18.41 -14.22
C GLY A 161 -16.21 18.13 -12.96
N ALA A 162 -15.26 17.20 -13.08
CA ALA A 162 -14.37 16.84 -11.98
C ALA A 162 -13.79 18.13 -11.33
N PRO A 163 -13.85 18.26 -9.99
CA PRO A 163 -13.30 19.41 -9.29
C PRO A 163 -11.86 19.68 -9.74
N PRO A 164 -11.44 20.96 -9.81
CA PRO A 164 -10.09 21.32 -10.21
C PRO A 164 -9.03 20.57 -9.41
N GLU A 165 -9.24 20.31 -8.11
CA GLU A 165 -8.26 19.57 -7.30
C GLU A 165 -8.07 18.12 -7.77
N ILE A 166 -9.13 17.46 -8.25
CA ILE A 166 -9.05 16.10 -8.80
C ILE A 166 -8.42 16.14 -10.19
N ALA A 167 -8.78 17.12 -11.02
CA ALA A 167 -8.17 17.29 -12.35
C ALA A 167 -6.67 17.59 -12.25
N ASP A 168 -6.26 18.50 -11.36
CA ASP A 168 -4.88 18.86 -11.10
C ASP A 168 -4.10 17.70 -10.49
N ALA A 169 -4.70 16.93 -9.58
CA ALA A 169 -4.08 15.69 -9.09
C ALA A 169 -3.87 14.70 -10.24
N LEU A 170 -4.87 14.48 -11.09
CA LEU A 170 -4.77 13.59 -12.25
C LEU A 170 -3.72 14.06 -13.26
N ASP A 171 -3.62 15.37 -13.53
CA ASP A 171 -2.63 15.94 -14.43
C ASP A 171 -1.21 15.91 -13.84
N THR A 172 -1.06 16.19 -12.54
CA THR A 172 0.21 16.00 -11.80
C THR A 172 0.70 14.56 -11.86
N LEU A 173 -0.24 13.62 -11.89
CA LEU A 173 0.02 12.18 -11.93
C LEU A 173 0.14 11.60 -13.36
N ARG A 174 -0.14 12.40 -14.39
CA ARG A 174 0.02 12.02 -15.80
C ARG A 174 1.45 12.12 -16.31
N ASP A 175 2.33 12.80 -15.58
CA ASP A 175 3.75 12.91 -15.91
C ASP A 175 4.42 11.52 -15.84
N PRO A 176 4.81 10.92 -16.98
CA PRO A 176 5.42 9.60 -17.03
C PRO A 176 6.90 9.61 -16.62
N ASP A 177 7.55 10.78 -16.62
CA ASP A 177 8.97 10.96 -16.27
C ASP A 177 9.17 11.24 -14.78
N ARG A 178 8.08 11.57 -14.08
CA ARG A 178 8.04 11.63 -12.63
C ARG A 178 8.18 10.19 -12.11
N GLY A 179 9.38 9.82 -11.70
CA GLY A 179 9.74 8.51 -11.11
C GLY A 179 9.00 8.14 -9.81
N ASP A 180 7.77 8.61 -9.61
CA ASP A 180 6.82 8.33 -8.52
C ASP A 180 6.14 6.97 -8.70
N HIS A 181 6.85 6.01 -9.29
CA HIS A 181 6.37 4.66 -9.36
C HIS A 181 6.54 3.99 -7.99
N PRO A 182 5.48 3.44 -7.36
CA PRO A 182 5.59 2.87 -6.00
C PRO A 182 6.49 1.62 -5.90
N LEU A 183 6.75 0.95 -7.02
CA LEU A 183 7.65 -0.20 -7.11
C LEU A 183 9.07 0.18 -7.55
N ALA A 184 10.04 -0.45 -6.89
CA ALA A 184 11.47 -0.39 -7.19
C ALA A 184 11.82 -1.18 -8.48
N PRO A 185 13.07 -1.11 -8.97
CA PRO A 185 13.53 -1.94 -10.09
C PRO A 185 13.41 -3.46 -9.81
N GLY A 186 13.28 -4.25 -10.87
CA GLY A 186 13.22 -5.71 -10.78
C GLY A 186 11.81 -6.31 -10.77
N TYR A 187 10.77 -5.48 -10.68
CA TYR A 187 9.38 -5.95 -10.78
C TYR A 187 8.95 -6.15 -12.25
N PRO A 188 7.97 -7.04 -12.51
CA PRO A 188 7.43 -7.22 -13.85
C PRO A 188 6.87 -5.90 -14.41
N PRO A 189 7.01 -5.60 -15.72
CA PRO A 189 6.48 -4.37 -16.32
C PRO A 189 4.98 -4.17 -16.12
N ARG A 190 4.22 -5.26 -16.00
CA ARG A 190 2.79 -5.21 -15.66
C ARG A 190 2.56 -4.70 -14.24
N ALA A 191 3.35 -5.16 -13.28
CA ALA A 191 3.24 -4.74 -11.89
C ALA A 191 3.48 -3.24 -11.78
N HIS A 192 4.45 -2.71 -12.54
CA HIS A 192 4.64 -1.27 -12.64
C HIS A 192 3.37 -0.56 -13.14
N ARG A 193 2.85 -0.91 -14.32
CA ARG A 193 1.64 -0.23 -14.83
C ARG A 193 0.45 -0.28 -13.85
N VAL A 194 0.22 -1.43 -13.22
CA VAL A 194 -0.87 -1.63 -12.26
C VAL A 194 -0.68 -0.79 -11.00
N ALA A 195 0.52 -0.81 -10.40
CA ALA A 195 0.78 -0.08 -9.17
C ALA A 195 0.75 1.44 -9.40
N ALA A 196 1.25 1.93 -10.54
CA ALA A 196 1.11 3.34 -10.93
C ALA A 196 -0.36 3.76 -10.99
N LEU A 197 -1.20 2.99 -11.71
CA LEU A 197 -2.63 3.29 -11.83
C LEU A 197 -3.32 3.26 -10.46
N ALA A 198 -3.04 2.24 -9.65
CA ALA A 198 -3.63 2.10 -8.33
C ALA A 198 -3.20 3.22 -7.36
N GLY A 199 -1.93 3.65 -7.41
CA GLY A 199 -1.44 4.80 -6.64
C GLY A 199 -2.19 6.09 -7.00
N ARG A 200 -2.38 6.36 -8.29
CA ARG A 200 -3.16 7.51 -8.78
C ARG A 200 -4.60 7.47 -8.30
N LEU A 201 -5.27 6.32 -8.47
CA LEU A 201 -6.65 6.15 -8.06
C LEU A 201 -6.82 6.24 -6.54
N SER A 202 -5.82 5.81 -5.76
CA SER A 202 -5.84 6.00 -4.29
C SER A 202 -5.94 7.48 -3.94
N LEU A 203 -5.12 8.34 -4.57
CA LEU A 203 -5.14 9.77 -4.33
C LEU A 203 -6.50 10.39 -4.72
N VAL A 204 -7.06 9.98 -5.85
CA VAL A 204 -8.39 10.42 -6.28
C VAL A 204 -9.47 10.00 -5.27
N VAL A 205 -9.45 8.76 -4.79
CA VAL A 205 -10.40 8.26 -3.79
C VAL A 205 -10.27 9.04 -2.48
N ASP A 206 -9.04 9.29 -2.02
CA ASP A 206 -8.78 10.01 -0.78
C ASP A 206 -9.24 11.47 -0.86
N LEU A 207 -9.03 12.13 -2.00
CA LEU A 207 -9.56 13.48 -2.27
C LEU A 207 -11.08 13.46 -2.35
N ALA A 208 -11.68 12.53 -3.09
CA ALA A 208 -13.12 12.42 -3.24
C ALA A 208 -13.82 12.23 -1.88
N ARG A 209 -13.24 11.43 -0.97
CA ARG A 209 -13.77 11.22 0.39
C ARG A 209 -13.75 12.49 1.25
N GLN A 210 -12.88 13.45 0.96
CA GLN A 210 -12.77 14.71 1.71
C GLN A 210 -13.72 15.79 1.21
N MET A 211 -14.29 15.63 0.01
CA MET A 211 -15.21 16.61 -0.56
C MET A 211 -16.58 16.57 0.11
N ASP A 212 -17.15 17.76 0.30
CA ASP A 212 -18.48 17.97 0.87
C ASP A 212 -19.60 17.40 -0.02
N ASP A 213 -20.54 16.69 0.59
CA ASP A 213 -21.76 16.16 -0.06
C ASP A 213 -22.87 17.23 -0.24
N ARG A 214 -22.54 18.52 -0.26
CA ARG A 214 -23.53 19.60 -0.30
C ARG A 214 -24.37 19.51 -1.58
N GLY A 215 -25.70 19.45 -1.41
CA GLY A 215 -26.65 19.40 -2.53
C GLY A 215 -27.00 17.98 -2.99
N LEU A 216 -26.39 16.94 -2.42
CA LEU A 216 -26.75 15.55 -2.69
C LEU A 216 -27.91 15.09 -1.81
N SER A 217 -28.84 14.33 -2.39
CA SER A 217 -29.83 13.56 -1.62
C SER A 217 -29.17 12.41 -0.86
N ALA A 218 -29.84 11.89 0.18
CA ALA A 218 -29.34 10.74 0.94
C ALA A 218 -29.07 9.51 0.07
N ASP A 219 -29.84 9.30 -1.01
CA ASP A 219 -29.61 8.19 -1.95
C ASP A 219 -28.35 8.41 -2.79
N GLN A 220 -28.13 9.63 -3.26
CA GLN A 220 -26.92 10.02 -4.00
C GLN A 220 -25.66 9.88 -3.13
N MET A 221 -25.69 10.35 -1.88
CA MET A 221 -24.59 10.18 -0.92
C MET A 221 -24.24 8.71 -0.72
N ARG A 222 -25.26 7.84 -0.55
CA ARG A 222 -25.07 6.40 -0.38
C ARG A 222 -24.45 5.75 -1.61
N ARG A 223 -24.91 6.07 -2.81
CA ARG A 223 -24.36 5.55 -4.07
C ARG A 223 -22.91 5.98 -4.28
N ARG A 224 -22.61 7.26 -4.05
CA ARG A 224 -21.25 7.81 -4.09
C ARG A 224 -20.32 7.08 -3.12
N GLY A 225 -20.74 6.95 -1.87
CA GLY A 225 -19.98 6.24 -0.84
C GLY A 225 -19.70 4.79 -1.21
N GLU A 226 -20.68 4.07 -1.76
CA GLU A 226 -20.51 2.69 -2.20
C GLU A 226 -19.55 2.57 -3.40
N ALA A 227 -19.68 3.44 -4.40
CA ALA A 227 -18.78 3.48 -5.55
C ALA A 227 -17.32 3.71 -5.12
N LEU A 228 -17.08 4.69 -4.24
CA LEU A 228 -15.74 4.96 -3.71
C LEU A 228 -15.20 3.81 -2.86
N ARG A 229 -16.05 3.12 -2.08
CA ARG A 229 -15.66 1.96 -1.27
C ARG A 229 -15.25 0.77 -2.14
N LEU A 230 -15.99 0.50 -3.22
CA LEU A 230 -15.66 -0.57 -4.17
C LEU A 230 -14.36 -0.27 -4.94
N LEU A 231 -14.19 0.98 -5.38
CA LEU A 231 -12.96 1.42 -6.04
C LEU A 231 -11.74 1.32 -5.11
N ASP A 232 -11.85 1.76 -3.86
CA ASP A 232 -10.80 1.64 -2.85
C ASP A 232 -10.39 0.17 -2.61
N GLY A 233 -11.37 -0.73 -2.50
CA GLY A 233 -11.11 -2.16 -2.38
C GLY A 233 -10.31 -2.72 -3.57
N ALA A 234 -10.65 -2.32 -4.80
CA ALA A 234 -9.92 -2.73 -6.00
C ALA A 234 -8.50 -2.14 -6.05
N VAL A 235 -8.34 -0.86 -5.66
CA VAL A 235 -7.03 -0.19 -5.55
C VAL A 235 -6.13 -0.92 -4.56
N ARG A 236 -6.63 -1.28 -3.37
CA ARG A 236 -5.84 -2.03 -2.38
C ARG A 236 -5.40 -3.40 -2.91
N ARG A 237 -6.30 -4.15 -3.57
CA ARG A 237 -5.97 -5.45 -4.20
C ARG A 237 -4.91 -5.32 -5.27
N ALA A 238 -5.01 -4.30 -6.13
CA ALA A 238 -4.03 -4.01 -7.16
C ALA A 238 -2.64 -3.69 -6.59
N LEU A 239 -2.56 -2.85 -5.56
CA LEU A 239 -1.29 -2.53 -4.89
C LEU A 239 -0.68 -3.75 -4.20
N VAL A 240 -1.48 -4.52 -3.47
CA VAL A 240 -1.02 -5.76 -2.80
C VAL A 240 -0.50 -6.77 -3.82
N ALA A 241 -1.25 -7.02 -4.90
CA ALA A 241 -0.83 -7.97 -5.94
C ALA A 241 0.44 -7.50 -6.66
N ALA A 242 0.54 -6.19 -6.97
CA ALA A 242 1.72 -5.65 -7.63
C ALA A 242 2.97 -5.70 -6.74
N CYS A 243 2.87 -5.32 -5.46
CA CYS A 243 4.00 -5.37 -4.52
C CYS A 243 4.44 -6.80 -4.18
N ASN A 244 3.52 -7.77 -4.23
CA ASN A 244 3.82 -9.17 -3.93
C ASN A 244 4.31 -9.96 -5.16
N SER A 245 4.34 -9.36 -6.36
CA SER A 245 4.78 -10.00 -7.61
C SER A 245 6.29 -10.02 -7.82
N ALA A 246 7.10 -9.55 -6.86
CA ALA A 246 8.56 -9.44 -7.00
C ALA A 246 9.26 -10.77 -7.32
N PHE A 247 8.63 -11.88 -6.92
CA PHE A 247 9.15 -13.24 -7.10
C PHE A 247 8.32 -14.05 -8.11
N ASP A 248 7.34 -13.42 -8.77
CA ASP A 248 6.60 -14.09 -9.84
C ASP A 248 7.54 -14.37 -11.01
N PRO A 249 7.43 -15.54 -11.67
CA PRO A 249 8.23 -15.83 -12.84
C PRO A 249 7.95 -14.78 -13.92
N VAL A 250 9.01 -14.15 -14.41
CA VAL A 250 8.92 -13.26 -15.57
C VAL A 250 8.52 -14.12 -16.78
N PRO A 251 7.41 -13.83 -17.46
CA PRO A 251 7.00 -14.57 -18.65
C PRO A 251 7.95 -14.38 -19.84
#